data_AF-A0A835SYG0-F1
#
_entry.id   AF-A0A835SYG0-F1
#
_cell.length_a   1.000
_cell.length_b   1.000
_cell.length_c   1.000
_cell.angle_alpha   90.00
_cell.angle_beta   90.00
_cell.angle_gamma   90.00
#
_symmetry.space_group_name_H-M   'P 1'
#
loop_
_entity.id
_entity.type
_entity.pdbx_description
1 polymer ?
#
loop_
_entity_poly.entity_id
_entity_poly.type
_entity_poly.pdbx_seq_one_letter_code
_entity_poly.pdbx_strand_id
1 'polypeptide(L)'
;MNRQHLALTLLLVVGAAGAASAQRGRRPPPFPAPASPAPNSTESKEQIVWALAARGPFDVFGNDTSPGAVRRLLGAPRKAQTVRTQCKPDGGDLSFVPTIEVPRYVDVRFEVDPSILVADAKELQILVLNRGVLQPVFSSIEVMVKAGASPATPLLLHTGSENETLSCPGLNNFPLTSALKAQLLPGGRGPARDALVLGVRINITATAVTKRGQLPSIGAVGLRVKKK
;
A
#
# COMPACT_ATOMS: atom_id res chain seq x y z
N MET A 1 25.67 37.22 -24.80
CA MET A 1 24.78 38.32 -25.21
C MET A 1 23.78 37.77 -26.22
N ASN A 2 22.48 37.73 -25.88
CA ASN A 2 21.29 37.62 -26.75
C ASN A 2 20.08 37.35 -25.83
N ARG A 3 19.34 38.39 -25.40
CA ARG A 3 18.06 38.91 -25.97
C ARG A 3 17.01 37.79 -26.15
N GLN A 4 16.14 37.61 -25.15
CA GLN A 4 14.79 38.20 -25.01
C GLN A 4 13.78 37.62 -26.01
N HIS A 5 12.66 37.07 -25.50
CA HIS A 5 11.30 37.55 -25.82
C HIS A 5 10.25 36.92 -24.88
N LEU A 6 9.50 37.82 -24.21
CA LEU A 6 8.24 37.58 -23.52
C LEU A 6 7.10 37.38 -24.54
N ALA A 7 6.08 36.61 -24.17
CA ALA A 7 4.69 36.93 -24.51
C ALA A 7 3.74 36.32 -23.45
N LEU A 8 3.13 37.20 -22.66
CA LEU A 8 2.12 36.94 -21.64
C LEU A 8 0.78 37.37 -22.23
N THR A 9 -0.18 36.46 -22.38
CA THR A 9 -1.53 36.78 -22.87
C THR A 9 -2.54 36.50 -21.76
N LEU A 10 -3.11 37.57 -21.21
CA LEU A 10 -4.15 37.58 -20.19
C LEU A 10 -5.51 37.82 -20.89
N LEU A 11 -6.48 36.92 -20.71
CA LEU A 11 -7.84 37.07 -21.23
C LEU A 11 -8.82 37.20 -20.06
N LEU A 12 -9.33 38.41 -19.88
CA LEU A 12 -10.46 38.75 -19.01
C LEU A 12 -11.77 38.44 -19.73
N VAL A 13 -12.67 37.70 -19.09
CA VAL A 13 -14.06 37.57 -19.51
C VAL A 13 -14.96 38.14 -18.42
N VAL A 14 -15.64 39.23 -18.76
CA VAL A 14 -16.68 39.89 -17.97
C VAL A 14 -18.02 39.30 -18.40
N GLY A 15 -18.73 38.66 -17.47
CA GLY A 15 -20.08 38.12 -17.67
C GLY A 15 -21.10 38.91 -16.86
N ALA A 16 -22.03 39.55 -17.56
CA ALA A 16 -23.05 40.45 -17.04
C ALA A 16 -24.14 39.75 -16.21
N ALA A 17 -24.61 40.46 -15.17
CA ALA A 17 -25.76 40.08 -14.35
C ALA A 17 -27.07 40.44 -15.06
N GLY A 18 -27.94 39.45 -15.27
CA GLY A 18 -29.31 39.62 -15.70
C GLY A 18 -30.27 39.29 -14.57
N ALA A 19 -31.01 40.29 -14.08
CA ALA A 19 -32.09 40.12 -13.12
C ALA A 19 -33.38 39.76 -13.86
N ALA A 20 -33.97 38.61 -13.53
CA ALA A 20 -35.31 38.23 -13.95
C ALA A 20 -36.19 38.02 -12.71
N SER A 21 -37.21 38.88 -12.58
CA SER A 21 -38.28 38.76 -11.59
C SER A 21 -39.41 37.95 -12.22
N ALA A 22 -39.76 36.80 -11.63
CA ALA A 22 -40.88 35.98 -12.08
C ALA A 22 -41.77 35.53 -10.91
N GLN A 23 -43.07 35.62 -11.18
CA GLN A 23 -44.25 35.57 -10.33
C GLN A 23 -44.33 34.43 -9.28
N ARG A 24 -44.79 34.80 -8.08
CA ARG A 24 -45.25 33.89 -7.02
C ARG A 24 -46.56 33.20 -7.43
N GLY A 25 -46.46 32.02 -8.02
CA GLY A 25 -47.56 31.06 -8.08
C GLY A 25 -47.80 30.40 -6.72
N ARG A 26 -49.06 30.39 -6.26
CA ARG A 26 -49.49 29.70 -5.03
C ARG A 26 -49.23 28.19 -5.18
N ARG A 27 -48.36 27.64 -4.33
CA ARG A 27 -47.99 26.22 -4.29
C ARG A 27 -49.05 25.43 -3.51
N PRO A 28 -49.57 24.32 -4.03
CA PRO A 28 -50.47 23.43 -3.28
C PRO A 28 -49.73 22.81 -2.07
N PRO A 29 -50.46 22.37 -1.03
CA PRO A 29 -49.87 21.78 0.16
C PRO A 29 -49.04 20.52 -0.20
N PRO A 30 -47.87 20.33 0.42
CA PRO A 30 -47.02 19.19 0.14
C PRO A 30 -47.69 17.89 0.61
N PHE A 31 -47.70 16.88 -0.26
CA PHE A 31 -48.00 15.51 0.12
C PHE A 31 -47.03 15.06 1.22
N PRO A 32 -47.50 14.27 2.22
CA PRO A 32 -46.61 13.68 3.21
C PRO A 32 -45.55 12.83 2.50
N ALA A 33 -44.29 13.23 2.65
CA ALA A 33 -43.17 12.51 2.08
C ALA A 33 -43.14 11.10 2.67
N PRO A 34 -43.01 10.04 1.84
CA PRO A 34 -42.79 8.69 2.35
C PRO A 34 -41.55 8.70 3.25
N ALA A 35 -41.67 8.07 4.42
CA ALA A 35 -40.60 7.99 5.40
C ALA A 35 -39.31 7.54 4.71
N SER A 36 -38.27 8.40 4.80
CA SER A 36 -36.95 8.08 4.28
C SER A 36 -36.49 6.73 4.85
N PRO A 37 -36.07 5.78 4.00
CA PRO A 37 -35.55 4.51 4.49
C PRO A 37 -34.38 4.80 5.43
N ALA A 38 -34.41 4.18 6.62
CA ALA A 38 -33.35 4.29 7.60
C ALA A 38 -32.00 3.91 6.96
N PRO A 39 -30.91 4.65 7.22
CA PRO A 39 -29.60 4.34 6.68
C PRO A 39 -29.08 3.03 7.28
N ASN A 40 -29.37 1.92 6.62
CA ASN A 40 -28.68 0.65 6.83
C ASN A 40 -27.34 0.70 6.09
N SER A 41 -26.34 1.33 6.70
CA SER A 41 -24.94 1.03 6.36
C SER A 41 -24.06 1.20 7.59
N THR A 42 -23.92 0.09 8.33
CA THR A 42 -22.74 -0.16 9.16
C THR A 42 -21.54 -0.36 8.23
N GLU A 43 -21.17 0.69 7.49
CA GLU A 43 -20.01 0.69 6.61
C GLU A 43 -18.79 0.65 7.54
N SER A 44 -18.29 -0.55 7.80
CA SER A 44 -17.11 -0.76 8.63
C SER A 44 -16.00 0.10 8.06
N LYS A 45 -15.64 1.19 8.76
CA LYS A 45 -14.59 2.11 8.31
C LYS A 45 -13.34 1.26 8.06
N GLU A 46 -12.69 1.43 6.93
CA GLU A 46 -11.40 0.78 6.65
C GLU A 46 -10.27 1.71 7.09
N GLN A 47 -9.15 1.13 7.52
CA GLN A 47 -7.92 1.88 7.78
C GLN A 47 -6.71 1.14 7.23
N ILE A 48 -5.67 1.88 6.83
CA ILE A 48 -4.40 1.31 6.40
C ILE A 48 -3.39 1.53 7.51
N VAL A 49 -2.83 0.43 8.01
CA VAL A 49 -1.71 0.43 8.93
C VAL A 49 -0.42 0.37 8.14
N TRP A 50 0.38 1.42 8.18
CA TRP A 50 1.66 1.46 7.49
C TRP A 50 2.78 0.83 8.32
N ALA A 51 3.83 0.38 7.64
CA ALA A 51 5.04 -0.16 8.25
C ALA A 51 5.61 0.77 9.34
N LEU A 52 5.89 0.23 10.53
CA LEU A 52 6.56 0.96 11.61
C LEU A 52 8.02 0.58 11.80
N ALA A 53 8.35 -0.67 11.49
CA ALA A 53 9.72 -1.14 11.44
C ALA A 53 9.92 -1.99 10.19
N ALA A 54 11.15 -2.00 9.69
CA ALA A 54 11.56 -2.83 8.57
C ALA A 54 12.99 -3.29 8.81
N ARG A 55 13.30 -4.53 8.45
CA ARG A 55 14.64 -5.10 8.56
C ARG A 55 14.95 -5.94 7.35
N GLY A 56 16.22 -5.98 6.98
CA GLY A 56 16.72 -6.82 5.89
C GLY A 56 17.87 -7.70 6.38
N PRO A 57 18.41 -8.56 5.51
CA PRO A 57 19.50 -9.45 5.86
C PRO A 57 20.79 -8.74 6.30
N PHE A 58 21.00 -7.49 5.87
CA PHE A 58 22.19 -6.68 6.19
C PHE A 58 21.87 -5.41 6.98
N ASP A 59 20.59 -5.14 7.22
CA ASP A 59 20.13 -4.08 8.11
C ASP A 59 19.12 -4.70 9.09
N VAL A 60 19.66 -5.51 10.00
CA VAL A 60 18.89 -6.34 10.94
C VAL A 60 18.06 -5.48 11.90
N PHE A 61 18.53 -4.24 12.16
CA PHE A 61 17.89 -3.30 13.07
C PHE A 61 17.07 -2.22 12.36
N GLY A 62 17.19 -2.09 11.03
CA GLY A 62 16.48 -1.08 10.26
C GLY A 62 17.02 0.34 10.42
N ASN A 63 18.29 0.46 10.81
CA ASN A 63 18.89 1.73 11.21
C ASN A 63 19.70 2.38 10.08
N ASP A 64 19.93 1.70 8.96
CA ASP A 64 20.66 2.27 7.83
C ASP A 64 19.87 3.44 7.21
N THR A 65 20.59 4.50 6.89
CA THR A 65 20.07 5.72 6.28
C THR A 65 20.47 5.89 4.81
N SER A 66 21.35 5.02 4.32
CA SER A 66 21.83 5.05 2.95
C SER A 66 20.68 4.99 1.93
N PRO A 67 20.89 5.50 0.70
CA PRO A 67 19.90 5.33 -0.36
C PRO A 67 19.59 3.84 -0.54
N GLY A 68 18.32 3.46 -0.54
CA GLY A 68 17.87 2.06 -0.67
C GLY A 68 17.70 1.30 0.62
N ALA A 69 18.02 1.89 1.77
CA ALA A 69 17.86 1.21 3.06
C ALA A 69 16.41 0.84 3.37
N VAL A 70 16.20 -0.21 4.17
CA VAL A 70 14.86 -0.70 4.54
C VAL A 70 14.03 0.35 5.28
N ARG A 71 14.68 1.29 5.97
CA ARG A 71 14.07 2.47 6.59
C ARG A 71 13.19 3.29 5.62
N ARG A 72 13.45 3.21 4.31
CA ARG A 72 12.66 3.93 3.29
C ARG A 72 11.22 3.41 3.19
N LEU A 73 10.92 2.23 3.74
CA LEU A 73 9.58 1.64 3.78
C LEU A 73 8.70 2.16 4.92
N LEU A 74 9.27 2.88 5.89
CA LEU A 74 8.55 3.24 7.12
C LEU A 74 7.54 4.36 6.87
N GLY A 75 6.35 4.19 7.44
CA GLY A 75 5.26 5.15 7.39
C GLY A 75 4.46 5.12 6.08
N ALA A 76 3.53 6.07 5.97
CA ALA A 76 2.71 6.24 4.78
C ALA A 76 3.56 6.67 3.56
N PRO A 77 3.08 6.38 2.33
CA PRO A 77 3.70 6.88 1.13
C PRO A 77 3.95 8.40 1.19
N ARG A 78 5.19 8.80 0.94
CA ARG A 78 5.57 10.22 0.88
C ARG A 78 4.93 10.85 -0.35
N LYS A 79 4.61 12.15 -0.27
CA LYS A 79 4.08 12.91 -1.42
C LYS A 79 4.93 12.74 -2.68
N ALA A 80 6.26 12.76 -2.55
CA ALA A 80 7.18 12.57 -3.67
C ALA A 80 7.10 11.18 -4.33
N GLN A 81 6.62 10.15 -3.61
CA GLN A 81 6.38 8.82 -4.17
C GLN A 81 5.03 8.77 -4.89
N THR A 82 3.99 9.37 -4.31
CA THR A 82 2.61 9.28 -4.83
C THR A 82 2.35 10.13 -6.06
N VAL A 83 3.12 11.21 -6.27
CA VAL A 83 3.01 12.05 -7.48
C VAL A 83 3.83 11.55 -8.66
N ARG A 84 4.55 10.41 -8.52
CA ARG A 84 5.33 9.84 -9.63
C ARG A 84 4.40 9.30 -10.69
N THR A 85 4.67 9.66 -11.94
CA THR A 85 3.94 9.17 -13.12
C THR A 85 4.75 8.16 -13.94
N GLN A 86 6.05 8.03 -13.69
CA GLN A 86 6.96 7.15 -14.43
C GLN A 86 7.46 6.00 -13.56
N CYS A 87 7.41 4.78 -14.11
CA CYS A 87 8.00 3.59 -13.51
C CYS A 87 9.49 3.58 -13.84
N LYS A 88 10.32 4.09 -12.93
CA LYS A 88 11.76 4.19 -13.16
C LYS A 88 12.55 4.16 -11.86
N PRO A 89 13.84 3.79 -11.88
CA PRO A 89 14.70 3.86 -10.71
C PRO A 89 14.74 5.26 -10.09
N ASP A 90 14.89 5.33 -8.78
CA ASP A 90 14.98 6.56 -7.98
C ASP A 90 16.30 6.66 -7.20
N GLY A 91 17.28 5.81 -7.51
CA GLY A 91 18.54 5.73 -6.78
C GLY A 91 18.42 5.24 -5.33
N GLY A 92 17.22 4.89 -4.85
CA GLY A 92 16.95 4.56 -3.46
C GLY A 92 16.70 5.77 -2.54
N ASP A 93 16.53 6.97 -3.09
CA ASP A 93 16.28 8.16 -2.26
C ASP A 93 14.89 8.12 -1.61
N LEU A 94 13.92 7.58 -2.33
CA LEU A 94 12.53 7.47 -1.90
C LEU A 94 12.16 6.02 -1.57
N SER A 95 12.94 5.02 -1.95
CA SER A 95 12.53 3.62 -1.86
C SER A 95 13.57 2.72 -1.23
N PHE A 96 13.11 1.58 -0.74
CA PHE A 96 13.98 0.43 -0.47
C PHE A 96 14.35 -0.23 -1.80
N VAL A 97 15.64 -0.56 -1.95
CA VAL A 97 16.17 -1.26 -3.13
C VAL A 97 17.04 -2.43 -2.65
N PRO A 98 16.67 -3.68 -2.96
CA PRO A 98 17.31 -4.87 -2.39
C PRO A 98 18.61 -5.23 -3.12
N THR A 99 19.69 -4.48 -2.85
CA THR A 99 20.95 -4.58 -3.60
C THR A 99 21.70 -5.89 -3.45
N ILE A 100 21.45 -6.66 -2.39
CA ILE A 100 22.10 -7.94 -2.17
C ILE A 100 21.32 -9.09 -2.82
N GLU A 101 22.05 -10.03 -3.42
CA GLU A 101 21.47 -11.12 -4.21
C GLU A 101 20.91 -12.27 -3.36
N VAL A 102 21.65 -12.74 -2.35
CA VAL A 102 21.24 -13.90 -1.55
C VAL A 102 21.59 -13.70 -0.07
N PRO A 103 20.62 -13.81 0.86
CA PRO A 103 19.18 -13.84 0.63
C PRO A 103 18.64 -12.43 0.28
N ARG A 104 17.59 -12.36 -0.55
CA ARG A 104 16.96 -11.09 -0.95
C ARG A 104 15.54 -10.98 -0.40
N TYR A 105 15.40 -10.42 0.79
CA TYR A 105 14.10 -10.20 1.42
C TYR A 105 14.06 -8.93 2.26
N VAL A 106 12.86 -8.52 2.62
CA VAL A 106 12.61 -7.52 3.66
C VAL A 106 11.48 -8.00 4.58
N ASP A 107 11.71 -7.91 5.88
CA ASP A 107 10.67 -8.08 6.89
C ASP A 107 10.14 -6.70 7.28
N VAL A 108 8.83 -6.51 7.17
CA VAL A 108 8.12 -5.31 7.60
C VAL A 108 7.25 -5.67 8.81
N ARG A 109 7.20 -4.80 9.82
CA ARG A 109 6.37 -4.99 11.02
C ARG A 109 5.29 -3.92 11.12
N PHE A 110 4.10 -4.36 11.53
CA PHE A 110 2.95 -3.52 11.82
C PHE A 110 2.69 -3.62 13.32
N GLU A 111 3.15 -2.64 14.11
CA GLU A 111 2.94 -2.64 15.55
C GLU A 111 1.85 -1.63 15.90
N VAL A 112 0.65 -2.11 16.23
CA VAL A 112 -0.48 -1.23 16.55
C VAL A 112 -1.11 -1.70 17.84
N ASP A 113 -1.54 -0.74 18.65
CA ASP A 113 -2.38 -0.95 19.81
C ASP A 113 -3.82 -0.49 19.47
N PRO A 114 -4.83 -1.38 19.46
CA PRO A 114 -4.75 -2.82 19.73
C PRO A 114 -4.12 -3.61 18.58
N SER A 115 -3.55 -4.77 18.91
CA SER A 115 -2.94 -5.68 17.93
C SER A 115 -3.92 -6.09 16.83
N ILE A 116 -3.39 -6.28 15.62
CA ILE A 116 -4.17 -6.57 14.42
C ILE A 116 -4.47 -8.07 14.36
N LEU A 117 -5.75 -8.45 14.37
CA LEU A 117 -6.15 -9.84 14.10
C LEU A 117 -6.11 -10.13 12.61
N VAL A 118 -5.76 -11.37 12.24
CA VAL A 118 -5.83 -11.85 10.86
C VAL A 118 -7.26 -11.79 10.31
N ALA A 119 -8.27 -12.00 11.16
CA ALA A 119 -9.68 -11.83 10.79
C ALA A 119 -10.03 -10.40 10.32
N ASP A 120 -9.38 -9.39 10.89
CA ASP A 120 -9.61 -7.97 10.61
C ASP A 120 -8.81 -7.49 9.38
N ALA A 121 -7.72 -8.18 9.04
CA ALA A 121 -6.87 -7.85 7.91
C ALA A 121 -7.53 -8.22 6.58
N LYS A 122 -7.58 -7.28 5.63
CA LYS A 122 -8.23 -7.43 4.32
C LYS A 122 -7.23 -7.73 3.23
N GLU A 123 -6.23 -6.87 3.06
CA GLU A 123 -5.23 -6.97 2.00
C GLU A 123 -3.92 -6.30 2.43
N LEU A 124 -2.81 -6.79 1.90
CA LEU A 124 -1.51 -6.13 1.95
C LEU A 124 -1.38 -5.22 0.73
N GLN A 125 -0.86 -4.01 0.94
CA GLN A 125 -0.55 -3.05 -0.11
C GLN A 125 0.95 -2.83 -0.22
N ILE A 126 1.48 -2.90 -1.43
CA ILE A 126 2.89 -2.64 -1.73
C ILE A 126 2.97 -1.56 -2.80
N LEU A 127 3.59 -0.43 -2.47
CA LEU A 127 3.87 0.63 -3.44
C LEU A 127 5.16 0.32 -4.20
N VAL A 128 5.03 0.07 -5.49
CA VAL A 128 6.17 -0.18 -6.40
C VAL A 128 6.43 1.08 -7.20
N LEU A 129 7.68 1.57 -7.18
CA LEU A 129 8.12 2.78 -7.90
C LEU A 129 8.98 2.45 -9.14
N ASN A 130 9.59 1.27 -9.13
CA ASN A 130 10.35 0.68 -10.23
C ASN A 130 10.14 -0.83 -10.17
N ARG A 131 9.84 -1.48 -11.30
CA ARG A 131 9.76 -2.96 -11.37
C ARG A 131 11.13 -3.61 -11.48
N GLY A 132 12.09 -2.93 -12.12
CA GLY A 132 13.35 -3.55 -12.50
C GLY A 132 13.17 -4.54 -13.65
N VAL A 133 14.05 -5.53 -13.72
CA VAL A 133 14.06 -6.57 -14.78
C VAL A 133 13.82 -7.98 -14.22
N LEU A 134 13.61 -8.10 -12.90
CA LEU A 134 13.34 -9.38 -12.26
C LEU A 134 11.96 -9.89 -12.68
N GLN A 135 11.89 -11.18 -13.03
CA GLN A 135 10.64 -11.84 -13.42
C GLN A 135 10.58 -13.22 -12.74
N PRO A 136 9.65 -13.46 -11.79
CA PRO A 136 8.80 -12.45 -11.13
C PRO A 136 9.60 -11.41 -10.35
N VAL A 137 8.96 -10.30 -9.94
CA VAL A 137 9.59 -9.30 -9.07
C VAL A 137 9.66 -9.83 -7.63
N PHE A 138 8.53 -10.29 -7.09
CA PHE A 138 8.45 -10.94 -5.78
C PHE A 138 8.47 -12.44 -5.99
N SER A 139 9.35 -13.17 -5.31
CA SER A 139 9.32 -14.65 -5.36
C SER A 139 8.20 -15.19 -4.48
N SER A 140 8.03 -14.62 -3.29
CA SER A 140 6.87 -14.86 -2.43
C SER A 140 6.61 -13.69 -1.49
N ILE A 141 5.38 -13.61 -1.01
CA ILE A 141 4.97 -12.69 0.06
C ILE A 141 4.32 -13.53 1.15
N GLU A 142 4.78 -13.35 2.38
CA GLU A 142 4.36 -14.12 3.54
C GLU A 142 3.88 -13.19 4.65
N VAL A 143 2.70 -13.45 5.22
CA VAL A 143 2.22 -12.74 6.42
C VAL A 143 2.78 -13.46 7.63
N MET A 144 3.47 -12.72 8.51
CA MET A 144 3.99 -13.27 9.76
C MET A 144 2.91 -13.17 10.83
N VAL A 145 2.44 -14.31 11.33
CA VAL A 145 1.36 -14.37 12.32
C VAL A 145 1.79 -15.03 13.63
N LYS A 146 1.10 -14.73 14.72
CA LYS A 146 1.33 -15.36 16.03
C LYS A 146 0.02 -15.64 16.73
N ALA A 147 -0.14 -16.88 17.21
CA ALA A 147 -1.27 -17.28 18.04
C ALA A 147 -0.82 -17.55 19.48
N GLY A 148 -1.36 -16.79 20.44
CA GLY A 148 -1.00 -16.91 21.86
C GLY A 148 0.51 -16.86 22.10
N ALA A 149 1.04 -17.87 22.79
CA ALA A 149 2.46 -18.00 23.10
C ALA A 149 3.30 -18.69 21.99
N SER A 150 2.75 -18.95 20.81
CA SER A 150 3.50 -19.59 19.71
C SER A 150 4.68 -18.72 19.25
N PRO A 151 5.71 -19.35 18.67
CA PRO A 151 6.57 -18.67 17.71
C PRO A 151 5.77 -18.06 16.56
N ALA A 152 6.31 -16.99 15.97
CA ALA A 152 5.74 -16.42 14.76
C ALA A 152 5.84 -17.42 13.61
N THR A 153 4.77 -17.56 12.84
CA THR A 153 4.66 -18.49 11.70
C THR A 153 4.42 -17.70 10.41
N PRO A 154 5.15 -17.99 9.31
CA PRO A 154 4.84 -17.42 8.00
C PRO A 154 3.61 -18.10 7.39
N LEU A 155 2.69 -17.31 6.85
CA LEU A 155 1.58 -17.77 6.00
C LEU A 155 1.78 -17.22 4.59
N LEU A 156 1.85 -18.13 3.61
CA LEU A 156 2.05 -17.75 2.21
C LEU A 156 0.83 -17.00 1.66
N LEU A 157 1.01 -15.71 1.39
CA LEU A 157 -0.04 -14.83 0.85
C LEU A 157 -0.02 -14.82 -0.68
N HIS A 158 1.17 -14.82 -1.28
CA HIS A 158 1.35 -14.72 -2.72
C HIS A 158 2.62 -15.44 -3.15
N THR A 159 2.56 -16.09 -4.30
CA THR A 159 3.71 -16.67 -5.01
C THR A 159 3.86 -15.94 -6.33
N GLY A 160 5.06 -15.45 -6.61
CA GLY A 160 5.35 -14.75 -7.84
C GLY A 160 5.12 -15.60 -9.09
N SER A 161 4.77 -14.95 -10.19
CA SER A 161 4.62 -15.59 -11.50
C SER A 161 5.34 -14.80 -12.58
N GLU A 162 5.87 -15.50 -13.58
CA GLU A 162 6.48 -14.84 -14.75
C GLU A 162 5.50 -13.95 -15.52
N ASN A 163 4.20 -14.15 -15.35
CA ASN A 163 3.15 -13.33 -15.96
C ASN A 163 2.55 -12.30 -14.99
N GLU A 164 3.15 -12.11 -13.81
CA GLU A 164 2.66 -11.15 -12.82
C GLU A 164 2.73 -9.71 -13.36
N THR A 165 1.60 -9.03 -13.34
CA THR A 165 1.48 -7.62 -13.74
C THR A 165 1.37 -6.74 -12.51
N LEU A 166 2.50 -6.11 -12.16
CA LEU A 166 2.53 -5.09 -11.11
C LEU A 166 2.26 -3.71 -11.70
N SER A 167 1.30 -2.99 -11.10
CA SER A 167 1.11 -1.57 -11.32
C SER A 167 2.38 -0.82 -10.91
N CYS A 168 2.92 0.01 -11.82
CA CYS A 168 4.13 0.78 -11.58
C CYS A 168 4.13 2.10 -12.38
N PRO A 169 4.40 3.25 -11.73
CA PRO A 169 4.42 3.40 -10.29
C PRO A 169 3.00 3.19 -9.73
N GLY A 170 2.83 2.43 -8.65
CA GLY A 170 1.49 2.14 -8.16
C GLY A 170 1.41 1.24 -6.93
N LEU A 171 0.26 1.28 -6.26
CA LEU A 171 -0.09 0.36 -5.19
C LEU A 171 -0.59 -0.96 -5.79
N ASN A 172 -0.01 -2.05 -5.31
CA ASN A 172 -0.40 -3.42 -5.65
C ASN A 172 -1.02 -4.06 -4.42
N ASN A 173 -2.22 -4.62 -4.58
CA ASN A 173 -3.02 -5.17 -3.48
C ASN A 173 -2.97 -6.70 -3.52
N PHE A 174 -2.63 -7.31 -2.39
CA PHE A 174 -2.54 -8.75 -2.20
C PHE A 174 -3.58 -9.18 -1.15
N PRO A 175 -4.73 -9.75 -1.56
CA PRO A 175 -5.84 -10.03 -0.67
C PRO A 175 -5.54 -11.18 0.29
N LEU A 176 -5.87 -11.00 1.57
CA LEU A 176 -5.84 -12.09 2.56
C LEU A 176 -7.14 -12.89 2.41
N THR A 177 -7.09 -13.94 1.60
CA THR A 177 -8.25 -14.76 1.23
C THR A 177 -8.84 -15.51 2.42
N SER A 178 -10.12 -15.90 2.32
CA SER A 178 -10.77 -16.76 3.32
C SER A 178 -10.04 -18.10 3.49
N ALA A 179 -9.52 -18.66 2.40
CA ALA A 179 -8.72 -19.88 2.44
C ALA A 179 -7.46 -19.72 3.29
N LEU A 180 -6.69 -18.65 3.10
CA LEU A 180 -5.51 -18.33 3.91
C LEU A 180 -5.88 -18.19 5.39
N LYS A 181 -6.98 -17.50 5.70
CA LYS A 181 -7.47 -17.27 7.07
C LYS A 181 -7.99 -18.54 7.74
N ALA A 182 -8.47 -19.50 6.95
CA ALA A 182 -8.97 -20.79 7.43
C ALA A 182 -7.84 -21.82 7.64
N GLN A 183 -6.61 -21.54 7.19
CA GLN A 183 -5.47 -22.44 7.40
C GLN A 183 -5.25 -22.68 8.89
N LEU A 184 -5.08 -23.95 9.27
CA LEU A 184 -4.68 -24.32 10.62
C LEU A 184 -3.22 -23.95 10.84
N LEU A 185 -2.95 -23.33 11.98
CA LEU A 185 -1.57 -23.03 12.34
C LEU A 185 -0.82 -24.30 12.75
N PRO A 186 0.51 -24.35 12.50
CA PRO A 186 1.36 -25.44 12.96
C PRO A 186 1.15 -25.74 14.44
N GLY A 187 1.01 -27.04 14.77
CA GLY A 187 0.74 -27.49 16.14
C GLY A 187 -0.72 -27.44 16.58
N GLY A 188 -1.68 -27.31 15.66
CA GLY A 188 -3.12 -27.49 15.93
C GLY A 188 -3.79 -26.34 16.68
N ARG A 189 -3.17 -25.15 16.71
CA ARG A 189 -3.60 -23.99 17.51
C ARG A 189 -4.80 -23.22 16.94
N GLY A 190 -5.70 -23.91 16.25
CA GLY A 190 -6.86 -23.32 15.60
C GLY A 190 -6.56 -22.62 14.27
N PRO A 191 -7.58 -21.98 13.66
CA PRO A 191 -7.45 -21.31 12.38
C PRO A 191 -6.65 -20.01 12.50
N ALA A 192 -5.92 -19.66 11.44
CA ALA A 192 -5.11 -18.45 11.36
C ALA A 192 -5.89 -17.16 11.62
N ARG A 193 -7.20 -17.13 11.35
CA ARG A 193 -8.07 -15.97 11.59
C ARG A 193 -8.04 -15.45 13.04
N ASP A 194 -7.78 -16.34 14.02
CA ASP A 194 -7.74 -16.00 15.44
C ASP A 194 -6.35 -15.51 15.89
N ALA A 195 -5.37 -15.50 14.97
CA ALA A 195 -4.00 -15.07 15.24
C ALA A 195 -3.80 -13.56 15.04
N LEU A 196 -2.71 -13.06 15.61
CA LEU A 196 -2.24 -11.69 15.43
C LEU A 196 -1.34 -11.60 14.20
N VAL A 197 -1.49 -10.54 13.41
CA VAL A 197 -0.55 -10.15 12.36
C VAL A 197 0.59 -9.36 13.00
N LEU A 198 1.83 -9.85 12.86
CA LEU A 198 3.02 -9.16 13.33
C LEU A 198 3.67 -8.29 12.24
N GLY A 199 3.49 -8.70 10.98
CA GLY A 199 4.25 -8.14 9.87
C GLY A 199 4.12 -8.98 8.61
N VAL A 200 4.98 -8.68 7.64
CA VAL A 200 5.08 -9.38 6.36
C VAL A 200 6.54 -9.56 5.99
N ARG A 201 6.88 -10.72 5.44
CA ARG A 201 8.13 -10.95 4.73
C ARG A 201 7.87 -10.88 3.24
N ILE A 202 8.60 -10.01 2.55
CA ILE A 202 8.58 -9.89 1.09
C ILE A 202 9.88 -10.49 0.59
N ASN A 203 9.81 -11.65 -0.04
CA ASN A 203 10.94 -12.27 -0.71
C ASN A 203 10.97 -11.75 -2.15
N ILE A 204 12.13 -11.21 -2.56
CA ILE A 204 12.35 -10.71 -3.92
C ILE A 204 13.16 -11.76 -4.67
N THR A 205 12.88 -11.93 -5.95
CA THR A 205 13.59 -12.91 -6.79
C THR A 205 15.09 -12.70 -6.73
N ALA A 206 15.84 -13.78 -6.50
CA ALA A 206 17.27 -13.76 -6.21
C ALA A 206 18.16 -13.74 -7.47
N THR A 207 17.63 -13.44 -8.65
CA THR A 207 18.44 -13.34 -9.87
C THR A 207 19.44 -12.20 -9.77
N ALA A 208 20.70 -12.49 -10.12
CA ALA A 208 21.77 -11.52 -10.28
C ALA A 208 21.38 -10.39 -11.24
N VAL A 209 21.76 -9.17 -10.90
CA VAL A 209 21.62 -8.01 -11.79
C VAL A 209 22.89 -7.18 -11.76
N THR A 210 23.22 -6.53 -12.88
CA THR A 210 24.48 -5.78 -13.00
C THR A 210 24.35 -4.33 -12.55
N LYS A 211 23.12 -3.81 -12.51
CA LYS A 211 22.85 -2.41 -12.14
C LYS A 211 21.75 -2.33 -11.10
N ARG A 212 21.92 -1.44 -10.14
CA ARG A 212 20.90 -1.13 -9.13
C ARG A 212 19.52 -0.81 -9.72
N GLY A 213 19.47 -0.08 -10.84
CA GLY A 213 18.21 0.27 -11.52
C GLY A 213 17.44 -0.93 -12.12
N GLN A 214 18.07 -2.11 -12.19
CA GLN A 214 17.43 -3.35 -12.62
C GLN A 214 16.72 -4.07 -11.46
N LEU A 215 16.85 -3.58 -10.23
CA LEU A 215 16.12 -4.07 -9.06
C LEU A 215 14.81 -3.32 -8.87
N PRO A 216 13.81 -3.94 -8.22
CA PRO A 216 12.61 -3.23 -7.83
C PRO A 216 12.90 -2.15 -6.79
N SER A 217 12.15 -1.05 -6.89
CA SER A 217 12.11 0.02 -5.89
C SER A 217 10.78 -0.05 -5.15
N ILE A 218 10.81 -0.38 -3.86
CA ILE A 218 9.61 -0.50 -3.01
C ILE A 218 9.49 0.77 -2.16
N GLY A 219 8.43 1.54 -2.35
CA GLY A 219 8.23 2.83 -1.70
C GLY A 219 7.58 2.74 -0.32
N ALA A 220 6.64 1.82 -0.13
CA ALA A 220 5.89 1.67 1.10
C ALA A 220 5.22 0.30 1.17
N VAL A 221 4.93 -0.15 2.39
CA VAL A 221 4.16 -1.36 2.66
C VAL A 221 3.12 -1.05 3.73
N GLY A 222 1.87 -1.40 3.47
CA GLY A 222 0.76 -1.16 4.39
C GLY A 222 -0.22 -2.32 4.42
N LEU A 223 -0.91 -2.51 5.55
CA LEU A 223 -1.93 -3.51 5.73
C LEU A 223 -3.29 -2.83 5.89
N ARG A 224 -4.22 -3.13 4.98
CA ARG A 224 -5.59 -2.66 5.10
C ARG A 224 -6.35 -3.54 6.08
N VAL A 225 -6.97 -2.92 7.08
CA VAL A 225 -7.72 -3.61 8.15
C VAL A 225 -9.10 -3.00 8.33
N LYS A 226 -10.04 -3.79 8.84
CA LYS A 226 -11.32 -3.27 9.35
C LYS A 226 -11.06 -2.41 10.59
N LYS A 227 -11.61 -1.21 10.63
CA LYS A 227 -11.63 -0.39 11.84
C LYS A 227 -12.65 -1.01 12.78
N LYS A 228 -12.21 -1.27 14.01
CA LYS A 228 -13.07 -1.65 15.13
C LYS A 228 -13.90 -0.46 15.58
#